data_AF-A0A8T8I6I1-F1
#
_entry.id   AF-A0A8T8I6I1-F1
#
_cell.length_a   1.000
_cell.length_b   1.000
_cell.length_c   1.000
_cell.angle_alpha   90.00
_cell.angle_beta   90.00
_cell.angle_gamma   90.00
#
_symmetry.space_group_name_H-M   'P 1'
#
loop_
_entity.id
_entity.type
_entity.pdbx_description
1 polymer ?
#
loop_
_entity_poly.entity_id
_entity_poly.type
_entity_poly.pdbx_seq_one_letter_code
_entity_poly.pdbx_strand_id
1 'polypeptide(L)' 'EWVPLAQFSTGSENHYGCFLIDLEDLAAKQFDRMRSVTRFFK' A
#
# COMPACT_ATOMS: atom_id res chain seq x y z
N GLU A 1 9.01 -9.61 -1.28
CA GLU A 1 8.28 -9.01 -2.43
C GLU A 1 7.22 -8.08 -1.87
N TRP A 2 7.07 -6.86 -2.42
CA TRP A 2 6.10 -5.89 -1.92
C TRP A 2 4.71 -6.13 -2.49
N VAL A 3 3.75 -6.41 -1.62
CA VAL A 3 2.35 -6.68 -1.98
C VAL A 3 1.42 -5.57 -1.50
N PRO A 4 0.33 -5.27 -2.23
CA PRO A 4 -0.67 -4.30 -1.79
C PRO A 4 -1.48 -4.85 -0.62
N LEU A 5 -1.45 -4.14 0.51
CA LEU A 5 -2.22 -4.45 1.70
C LEU A 5 -3.60 -3.78 1.68
N ALA A 6 -3.64 -2.50 1.29
CA ALA A 6 -4.87 -1.73 1.18
C ALA A 6 -4.72 -0.61 0.15
N GLN A 7 -5.84 -0.24 -0.47
CA GLN A 7 -5.95 0.93 -1.35
C GLN A 7 -7.00 1.86 -0.78
N PHE A 8 -6.78 3.16 -0.91
CA PHE A 8 -7.70 4.18 -0.45
C PHE A 8 -7.78 5.33 -1.43
N SER A 9 -8.97 5.91 -1.55
CA SER A 9 -9.19 7.09 -2.37
C SER A 9 -8.39 8.26 -1.83
N THR A 10 -7.84 9.06 -2.73
CA THR A 10 -7.33 10.39 -2.39
C THR A 10 -8.38 11.43 -2.82
N GLY A 11 -8.14 12.71 -2.51
CA GLY A 11 -8.94 13.80 -3.08
C GLY A 11 -8.72 14.02 -4.58
N SER A 12 -7.81 13.27 -5.21
CA SER A 12 -7.55 13.32 -6.65
C SER A 12 -8.32 12.23 -7.39
N GLU A 13 -8.98 12.60 -8.48
CA GLU A 13 -9.73 11.67 -9.34
C GLU A 13 -8.82 10.65 -10.05
N ASN A 14 -7.55 11.00 -10.27
CA ASN A 14 -6.59 10.17 -11.02
C ASN A 14 -5.57 9.43 -10.15
N HIS A 15 -5.63 9.59 -8.82
CA HIS A 15 -4.65 9.01 -7.91
C HIS A 15 -5.32 8.28 -6.76
N TYR A 16 -4.71 7.18 -6.35
CA TYR A 16 -5.09 6.45 -5.14
C TYR A 16 -3.88 6.28 -4.23
N GLY A 17 -4.14 6.22 -2.93
CA GLY A 17 -3.14 5.82 -1.95
C GLY A 17 -3.12 4.30 -1.83
N CYS A 18 -1.94 3.75 -1.59
CA CYS A 18 -1.76 2.32 -1.39
C CYS A 18 -0.78 2.07 -0.26
N PHE A 19 -1.15 1.18 0.65
CA PHE A 19 -0.22 0.59 1.61
C PHE A 19 0.38 -0.67 1.01
N LEU A 20 1.71 -0.73 0.98
CA LEU A 20 2.49 -1.89 0.58
C LEU A 20 3.14 -2.50 1.82
N ILE A 21 3.22 -3.83 1.85
CA ILE A 21 3.95 -4.57 2.88
C ILE A 21 4.82 -5.63 2.22
N ASP A 22 5.97 -5.96 2.80
CA ASP A 22 6.72 -7.12 2.35
C ASP A 22 6.00 -8.41 2.77
N LEU A 23 6.03 -9.44 1.92
CA LEU A 23 5.36 -10.72 2.18
C LEU A 23 5.82 -11.37 3.51
N GLU A 24 7.11 -11.26 3.85
CA GLU A 24 7.66 -11.83 5.10
C GLU A 24 7.13 -11.07 6.32
N ASP A 25 7.10 -9.73 6.24
CA ASP A 25 6.54 -8.88 7.29
C ASP A 25 5.02 -9.12 7.46
N LEU A 26 4.29 -9.38 6.36
CA LEU A 26 2.88 -9.76 6.40
C LEU A 26 2.66 -11.10 7.12
N ALA A 27 3.47 -12.11 6.81
CA ALA A 27 3.41 -13.41 7.49
C ALA A 27 3.73 -13.27 8.99
N ALA A 28 4.67 -12.38 9.34
CA ALA A 28 5.05 -12.06 10.71
C ALA A 28 4.09 -11.07 11.41
N LYS A 29 3.05 -10.57 10.73
CA LYS A 29 2.10 -9.55 11.22
C LYS A 29 2.77 -8.23 11.66
N GLN A 30 3.90 -7.87 11.05
CA GLN A 30 4.67 -6.65 11.34
C GLN A 30 4.19 -5.47 10.49
N PHE A 31 2.97 -5.01 10.77
CA PHE A 31 2.33 -3.95 9.98
C PHE A 31 2.97 -2.57 10.16
N ASP A 32 3.80 -2.36 11.20
CA ASP A 32 4.54 -1.11 11.41
C ASP A 32 5.58 -0.83 10.31
N ARG A 33 5.98 -1.86 9.55
CA ARG A 33 6.94 -1.77 8.45
C ARG A 33 6.31 -1.50 7.09
N MET A 34 4.99 -1.32 7.04
CA MET A 34 4.29 -1.00 5.81
C MET A 34 4.70 0.38 5.26
N ARG A 35 4.59 0.54 3.94
CA ARG A 35 4.90 1.78 3.24
C ARG A 35 3.64 2.36 2.63
N SER A 36 3.44 3.66 2.78
CA SER A 36 2.39 4.39 2.07
C SER A 36 2.94 4.99 0.79
N VAL A 37 2.27 4.76 -0.33
CA VAL A 37 2.63 5.34 -1.64
C VAL A 37 1.38 5.87 -2.33
N THR A 38 1.54 6.93 -3.12
CA THR A 38 0.51 7.42 -4.05
C THR A 38 0.77 6.81 -5.42
N ARG A 39 -0.27 6.26 -6.05
CA ARG A 39 -0.21 5.67 -7.40
C ARG A 39 -1.25 6.32 -8.31
N PHE A 40 -1.01 6.21 -9.60
CA PHE A 40 -1.86 6.75 -10.67
C PHE A 40 -2.76 5.65 -11.24
N PHE A 41 -4.02 5.98 -11.55
CA PHE A 41 -4.90 5.12 -12.34
C PHE A 41 -4.49 5.22 -13.81
N LYS A 42 -3.86 4.17 -14.35
CA LYS A 42 -3.49 4.10 -15.78
C LYS A 42 -4.70 3.78 -16.64
#